data_AF-A0A960HZD2-F1
#
_entry.id   AF-A0A960HZD2-F1
#
_cell.length_a   1.000
_cell.length_b   1.000
_cell.length_c   1.000
_cell.angle_alpha   90.00
_cell.angle_beta   90.00
_cell.angle_gamma   90.00
#
_symmetry.space_group_name_H-M   'P 1'
#
loop_
_entity.id
_entity.type
_entity.pdbx_description
1 polymer ?
#
loop_
_entity_poly.entity_id
_entity_poly.type
_entity_poly.pdbx_seq_one_letter_code
_entity_poly.pdbx_strand_id
1 'polypeptide(L)'
;MPTRRISFEESLAELPRHFAQDGNVVSSHVLANLSSVFPDGEDFFVRSVRHYRSEITDPTLKKQVNGFIGQEAMHGREHRVFNDRLAELGYPTKRMERFTKWGLELRTRKAPPMANLATTAALEHFTATLA
;
A
#
# COMPACT_ATOMS: atom_id res chain seq x y z
N MET A 1 15.85 -5.65 -5.87
CA MET A 1 16.46 -4.35 -6.24
C MET A 1 16.74 -3.57 -4.95
N PRO A 2 17.74 -2.66 -4.90
CA PRO A 2 17.96 -1.84 -3.71
C PRO A 2 16.75 -0.91 -3.48
N THR A 3 16.36 -0.73 -2.22
CA THR A 3 15.25 0.16 -1.84
C THR A 3 15.71 1.61 -2.00
N ARG A 4 15.10 2.38 -2.92
CA ARG A 4 15.40 3.81 -3.10
C ARG A 4 14.61 4.62 -2.06
N ARG A 5 15.27 5.57 -1.39
CA ARG A 5 14.57 6.55 -0.55
C ARG A 5 13.94 7.60 -1.47
N ILE A 6 12.61 7.64 -1.49
CA ILE A 6 11.79 8.60 -2.23
C ILE A 6 10.97 9.37 -1.19
N SER A 7 10.67 10.64 -1.46
CA SER A 7 9.73 11.42 -0.66
C SER A 7 8.93 12.33 -1.60
N PHE A 8 7.60 12.35 -1.44
CA PHE A 8 6.71 13.23 -2.18
C PHE A 8 6.17 14.41 -1.36
N GLU A 9 6.58 14.56 -0.10
CA GLU A 9 6.07 15.60 0.82
C GLU A 9 6.07 17.00 0.19
N GLU A 10 7.19 17.43 -0.38
CA GLU A 10 7.32 18.75 -1.01
C GLU A 10 6.39 18.89 -2.22
N SER A 11 6.34 17.88 -3.10
CA SER A 11 5.45 17.88 -4.27
C SER A 11 3.96 17.86 -3.93
N LEU A 12 3.60 17.42 -2.72
CA LEU A 12 2.22 17.34 -2.26
C LEU A 12 1.74 18.59 -1.52
N ALA A 13 2.65 19.49 -1.11
CA ALA A 13 2.31 20.68 -0.34
C ALA A 13 1.26 21.55 -1.06
N GLU A 14 1.44 21.77 -2.36
CA GLU A 14 0.55 22.61 -3.18
C GLU A 14 -0.49 21.79 -3.97
N LEU A 15 -0.73 20.54 -3.59
CA LEU A 15 -1.67 19.67 -4.30
C LEU A 15 -3.09 20.26 -4.24
N PRO A 16 -3.75 20.52 -5.40
CA PRO A 16 -5.14 20.96 -5.40
C PRO A 16 -6.07 19.81 -5.00
N ARG A 17 -7.25 20.14 -4.50
CA ARG A 17 -8.27 19.14 -4.14
C ARG A 17 -8.59 18.22 -5.32
N HIS A 18 -8.68 18.76 -6.54
CA HIS A 18 -8.94 17.96 -7.74
C HIS A 18 -7.64 17.89 -8.54
N PHE A 19 -6.80 16.92 -8.18
CA PHE A 19 -5.41 16.80 -8.65
C PHE A 19 -5.24 15.98 -9.92
N ALA A 20 -6.26 15.25 -10.35
CA ALA A 20 -6.19 14.52 -11.61
C ALA A 20 -6.08 15.50 -12.79
N GLN A 21 -5.66 14.96 -13.94
CA GLN A 21 -5.49 15.72 -15.18
C GLN A 21 -6.67 16.66 -15.45
N ASP A 22 -6.36 17.91 -15.77
CA ASP A 22 -7.31 19.00 -16.03
C ASP A 22 -8.33 19.26 -14.91
N GLY A 23 -8.00 18.88 -13.67
CA GLY A 23 -8.89 19.03 -12.52
C GLY A 23 -10.06 18.04 -12.52
N ASN A 24 -9.93 16.89 -13.21
CA ASN A 24 -11.02 15.93 -13.32
C ASN A 24 -11.47 15.42 -11.94
N VAL A 25 -12.74 15.73 -11.60
CA VAL A 25 -13.31 15.42 -10.29
C VAL A 25 -13.41 13.92 -10.05
N VAL A 26 -13.97 13.17 -11.01
CA VAL A 26 -14.20 11.73 -10.85
C VAL A 26 -12.87 11.01 -10.66
N SER A 27 -11.89 11.27 -11.51
CA SER A 27 -10.56 10.64 -11.42
C SER A 27 -9.87 10.98 -10.11
N SER A 28 -9.93 12.24 -9.65
CA SER A 28 -9.34 12.65 -8.36
C SER A 28 -9.94 11.88 -7.19
N HIS A 29 -11.27 11.71 -7.20
CA HIS A 29 -11.98 10.96 -6.16
C HIS A 29 -11.70 9.45 -6.19
N VAL A 30 -11.64 8.85 -7.39
CA VAL A 30 -11.28 7.44 -7.56
C VAL A 30 -9.85 7.18 -7.07
N LEU A 31 -8.89 8.00 -7.48
CA LEU A 31 -7.49 7.87 -7.08
C LEU A 31 -7.30 8.10 -5.58
N ALA A 32 -7.99 9.09 -5.00
CA ALA A 32 -7.97 9.31 -3.55
C ALA A 32 -8.54 8.11 -2.78
N ASN A 33 -9.58 7.47 -3.28
CA ASN A 33 -10.16 6.28 -2.67
C ASN A 33 -9.22 5.07 -2.76
N LEU A 34 -8.61 4.83 -3.93
CA LEU A 34 -7.62 3.76 -4.11
C LEU A 34 -6.40 3.97 -3.19
N SER A 35 -5.84 5.19 -3.17
CA SER A 35 -4.73 5.50 -2.28
C SER A 35 -5.05 5.27 -0.81
N SER A 36 -6.29 5.50 -0.39
CA SER A 36 -6.72 5.33 1.00
C SER A 36 -6.68 3.88 1.52
N VAL A 37 -6.69 2.89 0.63
CA VAL A 37 -6.68 1.47 1.02
C VAL A 37 -5.31 0.83 0.93
N PHE A 38 -4.36 1.42 0.18
CA PHE A 38 -3.05 0.83 -0.04
C PHE A 38 -2.19 0.70 1.22
N PRO A 39 -2.05 1.69 2.12
CA PRO A 39 -1.16 1.58 3.27
C PRO A 39 -1.39 0.34 4.15
N ASP A 40 -2.66 0.04 4.44
CA ASP A 40 -3.02 -1.12 5.26
C ASP A 40 -2.89 -2.44 4.48
N GLY A 41 -3.10 -2.38 3.15
CA GLY A 41 -2.86 -3.49 2.22
C GLY A 41 -1.39 -3.87 2.12
N GLU A 42 -0.50 -2.89 1.98
CA GLU A 42 0.96 -3.08 1.90
C GLU A 42 1.51 -3.58 3.23
N ASP A 43 1.02 -3.05 4.37
CA ASP A 43 1.33 -3.60 5.68
C ASP A 43 0.86 -5.07 5.79
N PHE A 44 -0.28 -5.43 5.18
CA PHE A 44 -0.75 -6.82 5.09
C PHE A 44 0.17 -7.68 4.21
N PHE A 45 0.64 -7.18 3.07
CA PHE A 45 1.60 -7.87 2.19
C PHE A 45 2.91 -8.15 2.92
N VAL A 46 3.46 -7.15 3.61
CA VAL A 46 4.68 -7.30 4.39
C VAL A 46 4.49 -8.35 5.48
N ARG A 47 3.37 -8.34 6.22
CA ARG A 47 3.10 -9.33 7.26
C ARG A 47 2.97 -10.75 6.70
N SER A 48 2.25 -10.93 5.59
CA SER A 48 2.00 -12.26 5.00
C SER A 48 3.29 -12.89 4.46
N VAL A 49 4.13 -12.12 3.77
CA VAL A 49 5.42 -12.59 3.24
C VAL A 49 6.41 -12.83 4.38
N ARG A 50 6.44 -11.94 5.39
CA ARG A 50 7.36 -12.07 6.54
C ARG A 50 7.07 -13.33 7.36
N HIS A 51 5.82 -13.80 7.42
CA HIS A 51 5.44 -15.04 8.10
C HIS A 51 6.28 -16.24 7.63
N TYR A 52 6.52 -16.35 6.32
CA TYR A 52 7.24 -17.48 5.70
C TYR A 52 8.75 -17.25 5.57
N ARG A 53 9.27 -16.09 6.02
CA ARG A 53 10.67 -15.69 5.78
C ARG A 53 11.69 -16.70 6.33
N SER A 54 11.38 -17.35 7.45
CA SER A 54 12.26 -18.36 8.07
C SER A 54 12.31 -19.67 7.30
N GLU A 55 11.30 -19.97 6.48
CA GLU A 55 11.22 -21.20 5.68
C GLU A 55 12.00 -21.07 4.35
N ILE A 56 12.41 -19.84 3.98
CA ILE A 56 13.12 -19.58 2.74
C ILE A 56 14.61 -19.94 2.89
N THR A 57 15.00 -21.04 2.26
CA THR A 57 16.40 -21.53 2.21
C THR A 57 17.15 -20.99 1.00
N ASP A 58 16.46 -20.75 -0.13
CA ASP A 58 17.08 -20.21 -1.33
C ASP A 58 17.57 -18.76 -1.10
N PRO A 59 18.88 -18.48 -1.25
CA PRO A 59 19.43 -17.16 -0.97
C PRO A 59 18.93 -16.08 -1.93
N THR A 60 18.57 -16.44 -3.16
CA THR A 60 18.05 -15.50 -4.16
C THR A 60 16.65 -15.04 -3.77
N LEU A 61 15.75 -15.98 -3.46
CA LEU A 61 14.40 -15.72 -3.01
C LEU A 61 14.41 -14.94 -1.69
N LYS A 62 15.31 -15.27 -0.76
CA LYS A 62 15.46 -14.53 0.50
C LYS A 62 15.83 -13.06 0.25
N LYS A 63 16.72 -12.80 -0.72
CA LYS A 63 17.10 -11.44 -1.13
C LYS A 63 15.92 -10.72 -1.81
N GLN A 64 15.16 -11.40 -2.65
CA GLN A 64 13.97 -10.84 -3.31
C GLN A 64 12.89 -10.46 -2.30
N VAL A 65 12.58 -11.34 -1.35
CA VAL A 65 11.61 -11.08 -0.27
C VAL A 65 12.04 -9.90 0.61
N ASN A 66 13.32 -9.80 0.95
CA ASN A 66 13.81 -8.63 1.70
C ASN A 66 13.67 -7.34 0.88
N GLY A 67 13.91 -7.40 -0.43
CA GLY A 67 13.72 -6.28 -1.35
C GLY A 67 12.26 -5.84 -1.42
N PHE A 68 11.35 -6.80 -1.60
CA PHE A 68 9.89 -6.60 -1.60
C PHE A 68 9.43 -5.90 -0.32
N ILE A 69 9.79 -6.44 0.86
CA ILE A 69 9.44 -5.84 2.15
C ILE A 69 9.91 -4.39 2.26
N GLY A 70 11.11 -4.08 1.75
CA GLY A 70 11.62 -2.71 1.74
C GLY A 70 10.85 -1.80 0.79
N GLN A 71 10.50 -2.27 -0.40
CA GLN A 71 9.73 -1.52 -1.40
C GLN A 71 8.32 -1.20 -0.88
N GLU A 72 7.60 -2.20 -0.37
CA GLU A 72 6.26 -2.05 0.21
C GLU A 72 6.25 -1.08 1.40
N ALA A 73 7.24 -1.17 2.28
CA ALA A 73 7.34 -0.26 3.43
C ALA A 73 7.53 1.20 3.00
N MET A 74 8.30 1.43 1.92
CA MET A 74 8.48 2.77 1.35
C MET A 74 7.23 3.25 0.62
N HIS A 75 6.61 2.40 -0.20
CA HIS A 75 5.35 2.71 -0.89
C HIS A 75 4.25 3.10 0.10
N GLY A 76 4.05 2.31 1.16
CA GLY A 76 3.06 2.64 2.17
C GLY A 76 3.36 3.88 2.98
N ARG A 77 4.64 4.23 3.16
CA ARG A 77 4.99 5.54 3.73
C ARG A 77 4.48 6.67 2.83
N GLU A 78 4.74 6.60 1.53
CA GLU A 78 4.33 7.64 0.59
C GLU A 78 2.80 7.73 0.45
N HIS A 79 2.09 6.60 0.40
CA HIS A 79 0.63 6.62 0.43
C HIS A 79 0.07 7.24 1.72
N ARG A 80 0.70 7.02 2.88
CA ARG A 80 0.29 7.68 4.13
C ARG A 80 0.44 9.20 4.04
N VAL A 81 1.59 9.68 3.57
CA VAL A 81 1.82 11.13 3.35
C VAL A 81 0.79 11.71 2.39
N PHE A 82 0.52 11.01 1.29
CA PHE A 82 -0.48 11.45 0.32
C PHE A 82 -1.88 11.48 0.91
N ASN A 83 -2.26 10.44 1.66
CA ASN A 83 -3.57 10.36 2.31
C ASN A 83 -3.75 11.38 3.43
N ASP A 84 -2.67 11.76 4.14
CA ASP A 84 -2.67 12.87 5.10
C ASP A 84 -3.00 14.19 4.38
N ARG A 85 -2.30 14.48 3.28
CA ARG A 85 -2.59 15.67 2.48
C ARG A 85 -4.02 15.67 1.92
N LEU A 86 -4.50 14.54 1.41
CA LEU A 86 -5.87 14.40 0.92
C LEU A 86 -6.91 14.60 2.04
N ALA A 87 -6.60 14.18 3.27
CA ALA A 87 -7.47 14.43 4.42
C ALA A 87 -7.62 15.93 4.70
N GLU A 88 -6.53 16.69 4.64
CA GLU A 88 -6.55 18.16 4.76
C GLU A 88 -7.39 18.82 3.67
N LEU A 89 -7.40 18.25 2.46
CA LEU A 89 -8.24 18.68 1.33
C LEU A 89 -9.70 18.19 1.42
N GLY A 90 -10.09 17.53 2.51
CA GLY A 90 -11.46 17.11 2.82
C GLY A 90 -11.85 15.74 2.29
N TYR A 91 -10.90 14.92 1.82
CA TYR A 91 -11.19 13.52 1.48
C TYR A 91 -11.32 12.65 2.76
N PRO A 92 -12.20 11.65 2.78
CA PRO A 92 -12.40 10.80 3.96
C PRO A 92 -11.34 9.69 4.10
N THR A 93 -10.09 9.93 3.72
CA THR A 93 -9.01 8.92 3.68
C THR A 93 -8.81 8.25 5.02
N LYS A 94 -8.78 9.00 6.13
CA LYS A 94 -8.63 8.46 7.49
C LYS A 94 -9.74 7.53 7.93
N ARG A 95 -10.95 7.74 7.42
CA ARG A 95 -12.07 6.82 7.68
C ARG A 95 -11.87 5.51 6.94
N MET A 96 -11.43 5.58 5.68
CA MET A 96 -11.17 4.40 4.86
C MET A 96 -10.00 3.59 5.39
N GLU A 97 -8.87 4.22 5.76
CA GLU A 97 -7.73 3.57 6.42
C GLU A 97 -8.20 2.72 7.63
N ARG A 98 -8.99 3.32 8.55
CA ARG A 98 -9.52 2.58 9.71
C ARG A 98 -10.36 1.36 9.33
N PHE A 99 -11.21 1.47 8.30
CA PHE A 99 -12.03 0.34 7.85
C PHE A 99 -11.19 -0.76 7.22
N THR A 100 -10.26 -0.39 6.33
CA THR A 100 -9.37 -1.32 5.64
C THR A 100 -8.49 -2.05 6.65
N LYS A 101 -7.87 -1.31 7.57
CA LYS A 101 -7.06 -1.88 8.67
C LYS A 101 -7.83 -2.93 9.45
N TRP A 102 -9.04 -2.59 9.91
CA TRP A 102 -9.87 -3.51 10.69
C TRP A 102 -10.22 -4.77 9.89
N GLY A 103 -10.62 -4.63 8.63
CA GLY A 103 -10.97 -5.76 7.77
C GLY A 103 -9.78 -6.69 7.52
N LEU A 104 -8.60 -6.13 7.24
CA LEU A 104 -7.38 -6.89 7.00
C LEU A 104 -6.85 -7.54 8.27
N GLU A 105 -6.91 -6.88 9.43
CA GLU A 105 -6.55 -7.50 10.71
C GLU A 105 -7.47 -8.68 11.05
N LEU A 106 -8.77 -8.54 10.81
CA LEU A 106 -9.73 -9.64 10.99
C LEU A 106 -9.41 -10.80 10.06
N ARG A 107 -9.13 -10.52 8.78
CA ARG A 107 -8.71 -11.53 7.80
C ARG A 107 -7.43 -12.25 8.25
N THR A 108 -6.39 -11.51 8.61
CA THR A 108 -5.10 -12.08 9.06
C THR A 108 -5.29 -13.03 10.24
N ARG A 109 -6.21 -12.72 11.17
CA ARG A 109 -6.49 -13.56 12.34
C ARG A 109 -7.33 -14.80 12.03
N LYS A 110 -8.22 -14.73 11.03
CA LYS A 110 -9.21 -15.79 10.75
C LYS A 110 -8.80 -16.71 9.60
N ALA A 111 -8.06 -16.22 8.62
CA ALA A 111 -7.64 -16.99 7.47
C ALA A 111 -6.31 -17.73 7.74
N PRO A 112 -6.10 -18.92 7.15
CA PRO A 112 -4.81 -19.60 7.20
C PRO A 112 -3.68 -18.71 6.65
N PRO A 113 -2.44 -18.80 7.19
CA PRO A 113 -1.33 -17.99 6.71
C PRO A 113 -1.07 -18.10 5.20
N MET A 114 -1.23 -19.29 4.63
CA MET A 114 -1.05 -19.53 3.19
C MET A 114 -2.10 -18.79 2.35
N ALA A 115 -3.35 -18.72 2.84
CA ALA A 115 -4.40 -17.96 2.17
C ALA A 115 -4.10 -16.45 2.18
N ASN A 116 -3.50 -15.94 3.26
CA ASN A 116 -3.05 -14.54 3.31
C ASN A 116 -1.91 -14.27 2.32
N LEU A 117 -0.96 -15.19 2.19
CA LEU A 117 0.12 -15.10 1.20
C LEU A 117 -0.41 -15.15 -0.24
N ALA A 118 -1.32 -16.09 -0.54
CA ALA A 118 -1.95 -16.19 -1.86
C ALA A 118 -2.72 -14.91 -2.24
N THR A 119 -3.39 -14.30 -1.26
CA THR A 119 -4.09 -13.02 -1.44
C THR A 119 -3.11 -11.89 -1.75
N THR A 120 -1.98 -11.87 -1.04
CA THR A 120 -0.90 -10.90 -1.28
C THR A 120 -0.38 -11.05 -2.71
N ALA A 121 -0.08 -12.27 -3.15
CA ALA A 121 0.39 -12.51 -4.51
C ALA A 121 -0.64 -12.07 -5.58
N ALA A 122 -1.93 -12.34 -5.35
CA ALA A 122 -2.99 -11.94 -6.28
C ALA A 122 -3.17 -10.41 -6.36
N LEU A 123 -3.19 -9.73 -5.21
CA LEU A 123 -3.33 -8.28 -5.17
C LEU A 123 -2.10 -7.58 -5.73
N GLU A 124 -0.90 -8.06 -5.39
CA GLU A 124 0.35 -7.53 -5.93
C GLU A 124 0.45 -7.70 -7.45
N HIS A 125 0.01 -8.84 -7.98
CA HIS A 125 -0.06 -9.04 -9.43
C HIS A 125 -1.02 -8.03 -10.09
N PHE A 126 -2.16 -7.76 -9.46
CA PHE A 126 -3.12 -6.79 -9.96
C PHE A 126 -2.58 -5.36 -9.92
N THR A 127 -1.99 -4.94 -8.80
CA THR A 127 -1.41 -3.59 -8.65
C THR A 127 -0.20 -3.39 -9.55
N ALA A 128 0.67 -4.38 -9.68
CA ALA A 128 1.80 -4.34 -10.61
C ALA A 128 1.38 -4.27 -12.09
N THR A 129 0.18 -4.74 -12.44
CA THR A 129 -0.36 -4.62 -13.81
C THR A 129 -0.95 -3.23 -14.09
N LEU A 130 -1.32 -2.49 -13.03
CA LEU A 130 -1.87 -1.13 -13.15
C LEU A 130 -0.80 -0.03 -13.11
N ALA A 131 0.41 -0.34 -12.63
CA ALA A 131 1.54 0.58 -12.49
C ALA A 131 2.39 0.63 -13.76
#